data_AF-A0A1Y2LIP4-F1
#
_entry.id   AF-A0A1Y2LIP4-F1
#
_cell.length_a   1.000
_cell.length_b   1.000
_cell.length_c   1.000
_cell.angle_alpha   90.00
_cell.angle_beta   90.00
_cell.angle_gamma   90.00
#
_symmetry.space_group_name_H-M   'P 1'
#
loop_
_entity.id
_entity.type
_entity.pdbx_description
1 polymer ?
#
loop_
_entity_poly.entity_id
_entity_poly.type
_entity_poly.pdbx_seq_one_letter_code
_entity_poly.pdbx_strand_id
1 'polypeptide(L)'
;MPQVFPPDLNSSSSASSEENDFDPYPIGQTFALKQQISGPACPDLDCISTVEPKSKSEFVSRFEWCLDHPLSTGTTNRRRKREVTFTKNILTGRHCGAQVLLTEDGLVAKIFDPLHYGFYECADDIKIDVAAAADRDYTVEANAYSAMIKSGIQGDTMPTYYGSWTFEVGTVVEGQEYTREVRMILVENIVGTCMVDIDTYCLTDEQKENILHKILEAEIDLRIAGLHHFDFEPRNIMVIPSSQFELAEGSLYHSTPFEGPELRICIIDFAMATILKKSVPEKRRNPLFRWAGYQPWSENDWCSDDEEEVANWMWSLWGNGAKAEKYVPVTRDMRDARSRPLERLQ
;
A
#
# COMPACT_ATOMS: atom_id res chain seq x y z
N MET A 1 -4.06 20.09 -22.06
CA MET A 1 -4.92 19.31 -22.97
C MET A 1 -4.72 17.84 -22.61
N PRO A 2 -5.76 17.10 -22.22
CA PRO A 2 -5.60 15.75 -21.70
C PRO A 2 -5.22 14.79 -22.83
N GLN A 3 -4.15 14.04 -22.64
CA GLN A 3 -3.77 12.95 -23.53
C GLN A 3 -4.70 11.77 -23.28
N VAL A 4 -5.60 11.57 -24.24
CA VAL A 4 -6.45 10.40 -24.39
C VAL A 4 -5.57 9.27 -24.90
N PHE A 5 -5.38 8.22 -24.09
CA PHE A 5 -4.82 6.96 -24.60
C PHE A 5 -5.80 6.35 -25.62
N PRO A 6 -5.32 5.87 -26.77
CA PRO A 6 -6.18 5.39 -27.85
C PRO A 6 -6.84 4.06 -27.47
N PRO A 7 -8.05 3.77 -28.00
CA PRO A 7 -8.66 2.46 -27.87
C PRO A 7 -7.93 1.47 -28.78
N ASP A 8 -7.39 0.39 -28.20
CA ASP A 8 -6.76 -0.67 -28.99
C ASP A 8 -7.81 -1.35 -29.89
N LEU A 9 -7.55 -1.23 -31.19
CA LEU A 9 -8.28 -1.87 -32.28
C LEU A 9 -7.81 -3.32 -32.41
N ASN A 10 -8.73 -4.25 -32.15
CA ASN A 10 -8.85 -5.59 -32.72
C ASN A 10 -7.60 -6.21 -33.37
N SER A 11 -6.98 -7.16 -32.67
CA SER A 11 -6.44 -8.35 -33.33
C SER A 11 -7.19 -9.58 -32.81
N SER A 12 -7.99 -10.16 -33.70
CA SER A 12 -8.75 -11.36 -33.49
C SER A 12 -7.80 -12.56 -33.36
N SER A 13 -7.65 -13.08 -32.14
CA SER A 13 -7.40 -14.51 -31.95
C SER A 13 -8.44 -15.00 -30.96
N SER A 14 -9.13 -16.07 -31.33
CA SER A 14 -10.24 -16.67 -30.59
C SER A 14 -9.76 -17.23 -29.26
N ALA A 15 -9.74 -16.39 -28.22
CA ALA A 15 -9.78 -16.85 -26.84
C ALA A 15 -11.22 -17.23 -26.50
N SER A 16 -11.38 -18.45 -25.98
CA SER A 16 -12.63 -19.10 -25.60
C SER A 16 -13.58 -18.19 -24.81
N SER A 17 -14.84 -18.23 -25.21
CA SER A 17 -15.97 -17.43 -24.76
C SER A 17 -16.53 -17.77 -23.36
N GLU A 18 -15.78 -18.32 -22.42
CA GLU A 18 -16.31 -18.71 -21.09
C GLU A 18 -15.24 -18.60 -19.98
N GLU A 19 -15.09 -17.42 -19.39
CA GLU A 19 -14.56 -17.26 -18.03
C GLU A 19 -15.49 -16.28 -17.32
N ASN A 20 -16.63 -16.79 -16.86
CA ASN A 20 -17.68 -16.03 -16.19
C ASN A 20 -17.15 -15.16 -15.03
N ASP A 21 -17.92 -14.11 -14.76
CA ASP A 21 -17.81 -13.16 -13.64
C ASP A 21 -17.60 -13.90 -12.32
N PHE A 22 -16.34 -14.03 -11.90
CA PHE A 22 -15.93 -14.84 -10.75
C PHE A 22 -15.56 -13.88 -9.62
N ASP A 23 -16.52 -13.62 -8.74
CA ASP A 23 -16.30 -12.96 -7.45
C ASP A 23 -16.54 -13.97 -6.33
N PRO A 24 -15.48 -14.63 -5.79
CA PRO A 24 -15.63 -15.59 -4.72
C PRO A 24 -15.89 -14.94 -3.35
N TYR A 25 -16.01 -13.61 -3.29
CA TYR A 25 -16.20 -12.84 -2.06
C TYR A 25 -17.53 -12.07 -2.06
N PRO A 26 -18.68 -12.73 -2.26
CA PRO A 26 -19.95 -12.04 -2.36
C PRO A 26 -20.29 -11.33 -1.04
N ILE A 27 -20.84 -10.12 -1.17
CA ILE A 27 -21.31 -9.32 -0.04
C ILE A 27 -22.41 -10.07 0.72
N GLY A 28 -22.30 -10.07 2.05
CA GLY A 28 -23.18 -10.79 2.96
C GLY A 28 -22.73 -12.22 3.27
N GLN A 29 -21.70 -12.75 2.59
CA GLN A 29 -21.15 -14.06 2.93
C GLN A 29 -20.22 -13.98 4.16
N THR A 30 -20.37 -14.95 5.05
CA THR A 30 -19.53 -15.13 6.24
C THR A 30 -18.47 -16.21 6.03
N PHE A 31 -17.23 -15.91 6.39
CA PHE A 31 -16.10 -16.84 6.34
C PHE A 31 -15.54 -17.12 7.72
N ALA A 32 -15.20 -18.39 7.97
CA ALA A 32 -14.53 -18.83 9.19
C ALA A 32 -13.01 -18.70 9.04
N LEU A 33 -12.43 -17.79 9.82
CA LEU A 33 -11.01 -17.47 9.84
C LEU A 33 -10.27 -18.27 10.91
N LYS A 34 -9.04 -18.67 10.59
CA LYS A 34 -8.05 -19.20 11.54
C LYS A 34 -6.89 -18.22 11.58
N GLN A 35 -6.41 -17.85 12.77
CA GLN A 35 -5.30 -16.90 12.86
C GLN A 35 -4.03 -17.52 12.24
N GLN A 36 -3.37 -16.73 11.40
CA GLN A 36 -2.14 -17.11 10.74
C GLN A 36 -0.97 -16.31 11.33
N ILE A 37 0.15 -16.96 11.60
CA ILE A 37 1.42 -16.31 11.90
C ILE A 37 2.28 -16.44 10.65
N SER A 38 2.58 -15.31 10.03
CA SER A 38 3.41 -15.26 8.82
C SER A 38 4.81 -15.78 9.13
N GLY A 39 5.38 -16.49 8.15
CA GLY A 39 6.78 -16.89 8.19
C GLY A 39 7.71 -15.68 8.00
N PRO A 40 9.03 -15.88 8.08
CA PRO A 40 9.96 -14.85 7.66
C PRO A 40 9.69 -14.48 6.20
N ALA A 41 9.70 -13.18 5.88
CA ALA A 41 9.64 -12.72 4.50
C ALA A 41 10.83 -13.32 3.72
N CYS A 42 10.58 -13.68 2.46
CA CYS A 42 11.67 -14.07 1.57
C CYS A 42 12.67 -12.90 1.50
N PRO A 43 13.96 -13.11 1.78
CA PRO A 43 14.93 -12.02 1.86
C PRO A 43 15.24 -11.36 0.51
N ASP A 44 14.90 -12.01 -0.61
CA ASP A 44 15.06 -11.45 -1.95
C ASP A 44 13.78 -10.79 -2.42
N LEU A 45 13.84 -9.48 -2.69
CA LEU A 45 12.79 -8.73 -3.40
C LEU A 45 12.52 -9.32 -4.79
N ASP A 46 13.52 -10.01 -5.38
CA ASP A 46 13.46 -10.69 -6.68
C ASP A 46 12.86 -12.11 -6.60
N CYS A 47 12.24 -12.49 -5.48
CA CYS A 47 11.70 -13.85 -5.31
C CYS A 47 10.46 -14.17 -6.16
N ILE A 48 10.05 -13.30 -7.09
CA ILE A 48 9.20 -13.73 -8.20
C ILE A 48 10.08 -14.62 -9.07
N SER A 49 10.05 -15.93 -8.81
CA SER A 49 10.58 -16.88 -9.76
C SER A 49 9.79 -16.70 -11.05
N THR A 50 10.43 -16.15 -12.07
CA THR A 50 9.93 -16.23 -13.43
C THR A 50 9.93 -17.70 -13.79
N VAL A 51 8.75 -18.21 -14.15
CA VAL A 51 8.66 -19.59 -14.62
C VAL A 51 8.82 -19.54 -16.12
N GLU A 52 10.01 -19.91 -16.61
CA GLU A 52 10.16 -20.20 -18.03
C GLU A 52 9.22 -21.36 -18.39
N PRO A 53 8.27 -21.18 -19.32
CA PRO A 53 7.39 -22.27 -19.71
C PRO A 53 8.23 -23.41 -20.28
N LYS A 54 8.14 -24.60 -19.67
CA LYS A 54 8.90 -25.81 -20.08
C LYS A 54 8.62 -26.22 -21.53
N SER A 55 7.53 -25.75 -22.12
CA SER A 55 7.28 -25.73 -23.58
C SER A 55 6.15 -24.76 -23.92
N LYS A 56 6.10 -24.28 -25.18
CA LYS A 56 5.00 -23.45 -25.72
C LYS A 56 3.63 -24.16 -25.77
N SER A 57 3.53 -25.44 -25.39
CA SER A 57 2.30 -26.24 -25.56
C SER A 57 1.55 -26.58 -24.27
N GLU A 58 2.02 -26.15 -23.10
CA GLU A 58 1.29 -26.32 -21.83
C GLU A 58 0.61 -24.99 -21.44
N PHE A 59 -0.59 -24.77 -21.98
CA PHE A 59 -1.51 -23.79 -21.44
C PHE A 59 -2.11 -24.34 -20.14
N VAL A 60 -1.37 -24.20 -19.03
CA VAL A 60 -1.93 -24.38 -17.68
C VAL A 60 -2.78 -23.16 -17.36
N SER A 61 -4.05 -23.35 -16.99
CA SER A 61 -4.91 -22.26 -16.54
C SER A 61 -4.39 -21.69 -15.21
N ARG A 62 -4.72 -20.42 -14.91
CA ARG A 62 -4.37 -19.81 -13.62
C ARG A 62 -4.94 -20.62 -12.45
N PHE A 63 -6.15 -21.15 -12.64
CA PHE A 63 -6.83 -21.94 -11.62
C PHE A 63 -6.07 -23.24 -11.32
N GLU A 64 -5.73 -24.02 -12.34
CA GLU A 64 -4.92 -25.23 -12.20
C GLU A 64 -3.56 -24.92 -11.57
N TRP A 65 -2.91 -23.82 -11.99
CA TRP A 65 -1.65 -23.39 -11.39
C TRP A 65 -1.77 -23.18 -9.88
N CYS A 66 -2.82 -22.49 -9.43
CA CYS A 66 -3.05 -22.21 -8.01
C CYS A 66 -3.37 -23.47 -7.20
N LEU A 67 -3.97 -24.49 -7.81
CA LEU A 67 -4.19 -25.79 -7.16
C LEU A 67 -2.88 -26.57 -7.01
N ASP A 68 -2.01 -26.52 -8.02
CA ASP A 68 -0.72 -27.22 -8.02
C ASP A 68 0.35 -26.51 -7.16
N HIS A 69 0.17 -25.22 -6.89
CA HIS A 69 1.10 -24.38 -6.13
C HIS A 69 0.40 -23.77 -4.90
N PRO A 70 0.08 -24.57 -3.87
CA PRO A 70 -0.54 -24.04 -2.66
C PRO A 70 0.37 -23.05 -1.93
N LEU A 71 -0.23 -22.08 -1.26
CA LEU A 71 0.48 -21.05 -0.49
C LEU A 71 1.39 -21.68 0.58
N SER A 72 2.48 -20.97 0.90
CA SER A 72 3.46 -21.45 1.88
C SER A 72 2.81 -21.76 3.23
N THR A 73 3.21 -22.85 3.85
CA THR A 73 2.69 -23.29 5.14
C THR A 73 3.33 -22.48 6.26
N GLY A 74 2.81 -21.27 6.50
CA GLY A 74 3.09 -20.55 7.75
C GLY A 74 2.49 -21.27 8.97
N THR A 75 2.52 -20.64 10.15
CA THR A 75 1.99 -21.28 11.37
C THR A 75 0.54 -20.87 11.63
N THR A 76 -0.40 -21.79 11.38
CA THR A 76 -1.82 -21.56 11.69
C THR A 76 -2.13 -21.87 13.15
N ASN A 77 -2.60 -20.87 13.88
CA ASN A 77 -3.10 -21.06 15.24
C ASN A 77 -4.55 -21.53 15.22
N ARG A 78 -4.75 -22.85 15.31
CA ARG A 78 -6.08 -23.49 15.28
C ARG A 78 -7.02 -23.08 16.42
N ARG A 79 -6.51 -22.49 17.51
CA ARG A 79 -7.32 -22.08 18.67
C ARG A 79 -7.89 -20.67 18.53
N ARG A 80 -7.24 -19.80 17.77
CA ARG A 80 -7.73 -18.44 17.52
C ARG A 80 -8.50 -18.42 16.21
N LYS A 81 -9.81 -18.28 16.36
CA LYS A 81 -10.77 -18.24 15.26
C LYS A 81 -11.54 -16.93 15.31
N ARG A 82 -11.99 -16.49 14.14
CA ARG A 82 -12.86 -15.33 13.96
C ARG A 82 -13.80 -15.62 12.80
N GLU A 83 -14.98 -15.04 12.81
CA GLU A 83 -15.84 -15.01 11.65
C GLU A 83 -15.82 -13.61 11.06
N VAL A 84 -15.89 -13.50 9.74
CA VAL A 84 -15.95 -12.22 9.04
C VAL A 84 -17.03 -12.26 8.00
N THR A 85 -17.86 -11.22 7.97
CA THR A 85 -18.87 -10.99 6.93
C THR A 85 -18.46 -9.78 6.12
N PHE A 86 -18.40 -9.91 4.80
CA PHE A 86 -18.06 -8.78 3.92
C PHE A 86 -19.30 -7.94 3.62
N THR A 87 -19.19 -6.62 3.71
CA THR A 87 -20.32 -5.68 3.55
C THR A 87 -20.17 -4.75 2.36
N LYS A 88 -18.95 -4.53 1.87
CA LYS A 88 -18.69 -3.66 0.72
C LYS A 88 -17.39 -4.02 -0.01
N ASN A 89 -17.41 -3.98 -1.34
CA ASN A 89 -16.20 -4.04 -2.16
C ASN A 89 -15.51 -2.67 -2.15
N ILE A 90 -14.22 -2.63 -1.80
CA ILE A 90 -13.40 -1.42 -1.88
C ILE A 90 -12.55 -1.47 -3.16
N LEU A 91 -11.81 -2.56 -3.35
CA LEU A 91 -11.04 -2.84 -4.55
C LEU A 91 -11.12 -4.34 -4.84
N THR A 92 -11.93 -4.72 -5.82
CA THR A 92 -12.03 -6.13 -6.26
C THR A 92 -11.96 -6.20 -7.78
N GLY A 93 -11.51 -7.33 -8.30
CA GLY A 93 -11.37 -7.55 -9.73
C GLY A 93 -10.25 -8.50 -10.10
N ARG A 94 -10.19 -8.82 -11.38
CA ARG A 94 -9.10 -9.60 -11.96
C ARG A 94 -7.89 -8.71 -12.18
N HIS A 95 -6.70 -9.26 -11.97
CA HIS A 95 -5.43 -8.55 -12.18
C HIS A 95 -5.20 -7.35 -11.26
N CYS A 96 -5.99 -7.21 -10.20
CA CYS A 96 -5.83 -6.17 -9.19
C CYS A 96 -4.91 -6.61 -8.04
N GLY A 97 -4.41 -7.85 -8.06
CA GLY A 97 -3.63 -8.41 -6.96
C GLY A 97 -4.53 -8.70 -5.76
N ALA A 98 -4.16 -8.17 -4.59
CA ALA A 98 -4.95 -8.35 -3.37
C ALA A 98 -6.34 -7.70 -3.48
N GLN A 99 -7.36 -8.44 -3.05
CA GLN A 99 -8.75 -7.95 -3.00
C GLN A 99 -8.99 -7.22 -1.69
N VAL A 100 -9.67 -6.09 -1.72
CA VAL A 100 -9.93 -5.23 -0.56
C VAL A 100 -11.43 -5.09 -0.34
N LEU A 101 -11.90 -5.54 0.82
CA LEU A 101 -13.31 -5.50 1.22
C LEU A 101 -13.48 -4.90 2.61
N LEU A 102 -14.63 -4.27 2.84
CA LEU A 102 -15.06 -3.85 4.17
C LEU A 102 -15.79 -4.99 4.86
N THR A 103 -15.54 -5.12 6.16
CA THR A 103 -16.17 -6.12 7.02
C THR A 103 -17.33 -5.52 7.82
N GLU A 104 -18.24 -6.36 8.32
CA GLU A 104 -19.39 -5.95 9.12
C GLU A 104 -19.01 -5.21 10.41
N ASP A 105 -17.88 -5.58 11.03
CA ASP A 105 -17.37 -4.92 12.23
C ASP A 105 -16.48 -3.69 11.94
N GLY A 106 -16.47 -3.21 10.70
CA GLY A 106 -15.84 -1.95 10.31
C GLY A 106 -14.34 -2.02 10.09
N LEU A 107 -13.77 -3.22 9.93
CA LEU A 107 -12.37 -3.41 9.51
C LEU A 107 -12.25 -3.55 8.00
N VAL A 108 -11.06 -3.28 7.46
CA VAL A 108 -10.71 -3.59 6.08
C VAL A 108 -10.01 -4.95 6.03
N ALA A 109 -10.54 -5.82 5.17
CA ALA A 109 -9.96 -7.09 4.80
C ALA A 109 -9.17 -6.92 3.50
N LYS A 110 -7.86 -7.18 3.55
CA LYS A 110 -7.01 -7.30 2.35
C LYS A 110 -6.66 -8.77 2.15
N ILE A 111 -7.16 -9.34 1.07
CA ILE A 111 -7.18 -10.78 0.76
C ILE A 111 -6.20 -11.06 -0.36
N PHE A 112 -5.25 -11.95 -0.10
CA PHE A 112 -4.17 -12.32 -1.02
C PHE A 112 -4.52 -13.67 -1.64
N ASP A 113 -5.35 -13.61 -2.67
CA ASP A 113 -5.78 -14.78 -3.42
C ASP A 113 -5.07 -14.83 -4.78
N PRO A 114 -4.20 -15.85 -5.01
CA PRO A 114 -3.47 -16.02 -6.27
C PRO A 114 -4.34 -15.94 -7.55
N LEU A 115 -5.63 -16.30 -7.48
CA LEU A 115 -6.52 -16.22 -8.65
C LEU A 115 -6.73 -14.80 -9.18
N HIS A 116 -6.52 -13.78 -8.35
CA HIS A 116 -6.71 -12.38 -8.71
C HIS A 116 -5.41 -11.68 -9.13
N TYR A 117 -4.28 -12.37 -9.04
CA TYR A 117 -2.98 -11.85 -9.45
C TYR A 117 -2.77 -11.96 -10.97
N GLY A 118 -1.99 -11.03 -11.52
CA GLY A 118 -1.61 -11.03 -12.92
C GLY A 118 -0.70 -12.20 -13.26
N PHE A 119 -1.18 -13.11 -14.11
CA PHE A 119 -0.40 -14.28 -14.57
C PHE A 119 0.64 -13.93 -15.65
N TYR A 120 0.53 -12.74 -16.23
CA TYR A 120 1.36 -12.24 -17.31
C TYR A 120 1.78 -10.80 -17.01
N GLU A 121 3.08 -10.51 -17.08
CA GLU A 121 3.57 -9.14 -17.24
C GLU A 121 4.19 -8.96 -18.63
N CYS A 122 4.11 -7.72 -19.11
CA CYS A 122 4.38 -7.28 -20.46
C CYS A 122 5.72 -7.78 -21.07
N ALA A 123 5.64 -7.95 -22.38
CA ALA A 123 6.70 -8.03 -23.40
C ALA A 123 7.31 -9.39 -23.80
N ASP A 124 7.40 -10.45 -22.96
CA ASP A 124 8.28 -11.59 -23.33
C ASP A 124 7.78 -13.03 -22.99
N ASP A 125 6.49 -13.36 -23.10
CA ASP A 125 5.96 -14.73 -22.80
C ASP A 125 6.33 -15.27 -21.39
N ILE A 126 6.78 -14.41 -20.47
CA ILE A 126 7.20 -14.78 -19.11
C ILE A 126 5.97 -14.92 -18.22
N LYS A 127 5.81 -16.10 -17.60
CA LYS A 127 4.77 -16.36 -16.60
C LYS A 127 5.29 -16.02 -15.20
N ILE A 128 4.47 -15.29 -14.45
CA ILE A 128 4.69 -15.02 -13.03
C ILE A 128 4.04 -16.15 -12.24
N ASP A 129 4.77 -16.69 -11.27
CA ASP A 129 4.16 -17.55 -10.26
C ASP A 129 3.26 -16.70 -9.35
N VAL A 130 1.97 -16.68 -9.69
CA VAL A 130 0.95 -15.90 -8.96
C VAL A 130 0.76 -16.37 -7.51
N ALA A 131 1.03 -17.65 -7.22
CA ALA A 131 0.96 -18.16 -5.87
C ALA A 131 2.12 -17.61 -5.03
N ALA A 132 3.33 -17.63 -5.59
CA ALA A 132 4.50 -17.02 -4.96
C ALA A 132 4.34 -15.49 -4.79
N ALA A 133 3.77 -14.80 -5.79
CA ALA A 133 3.52 -13.36 -5.72
C ALA A 133 2.54 -13.00 -4.60
N ALA A 134 1.40 -13.68 -4.52
CA ALA A 134 0.41 -13.45 -3.46
C ALA A 134 0.96 -13.79 -2.07
N ASP A 135 1.71 -14.90 -1.94
CA ASP A 135 2.33 -15.29 -0.67
C ASP A 135 3.40 -14.29 -0.21
N ARG A 136 4.20 -13.76 -1.15
CA ARG A 136 5.19 -12.71 -0.86
C ARG A 136 4.49 -11.45 -0.36
N ASP A 137 3.53 -10.90 -1.10
CA ASP A 137 2.85 -9.66 -0.73
C ASP A 137 2.20 -9.77 0.64
N TYR A 138 1.48 -10.88 0.87
CA TYR A 138 0.91 -11.21 2.18
C TYR A 138 1.97 -11.23 3.27
N THR A 139 3.07 -11.95 3.04
CA THR A 139 4.09 -12.17 4.06
C THR A 139 4.83 -10.88 4.40
N VAL A 140 5.18 -10.09 3.39
CA VAL A 140 5.87 -8.80 3.56
C VAL A 140 4.97 -7.84 4.32
N GLU A 141 3.73 -7.65 3.89
CA GLU A 141 2.81 -6.71 4.50
C GLU A 141 2.43 -7.12 5.93
N ALA A 142 2.09 -8.40 6.15
CA ALA A 142 1.80 -8.93 7.48
C ALA A 142 2.97 -8.76 8.45
N ASN A 143 4.21 -8.95 7.98
CA ASN A 143 5.41 -8.76 8.79
C ASN A 143 5.68 -7.28 9.08
N ALA A 144 5.45 -6.38 8.11
CA ALA A 144 5.55 -4.93 8.30
C ALA A 144 4.61 -4.47 9.42
N TYR A 145 3.33 -4.81 9.36
CA TYR A 145 2.39 -4.50 10.43
C TYR A 145 2.79 -5.15 11.76
N SER A 146 3.11 -6.44 11.76
CA SER A 146 3.44 -7.16 13.00
C SER A 146 4.67 -6.58 13.72
N ALA A 147 5.67 -6.12 12.97
CA ALA A 147 6.87 -5.50 13.52
C ALA A 147 6.59 -4.15 14.21
N MET A 148 5.56 -3.42 13.75
CA MET A 148 5.25 -2.06 14.21
C MET A 148 4.26 -2.00 15.39
N ILE A 149 3.77 -3.14 15.89
CA ILE A 149 2.80 -3.17 17.02
C ILE A 149 3.31 -2.39 18.25
N LYS A 150 4.63 -2.33 18.47
CA LYS A 150 5.25 -1.67 19.63
C LYS A 150 5.88 -0.30 19.34
N SER A 151 5.85 0.17 18.09
CA SER A 151 6.51 1.44 17.72
C SER A 151 5.63 2.67 17.98
N GLY A 152 4.33 2.49 18.20
CA GLY A 152 3.38 3.59 18.46
C GLY A 152 2.86 4.29 17.21
N ILE A 153 3.30 3.88 16.01
CA ILE A 153 2.89 4.50 14.74
C ILE A 153 1.60 3.88 14.16
N GLN A 154 1.16 2.71 14.66
CA GLN A 154 -0.12 2.12 14.29
C GLN A 154 -1.29 2.91 14.88
N GLY A 155 -2.27 3.23 14.05
CA GLY A 155 -3.38 4.12 14.41
C GLY A 155 -3.04 5.61 14.26
N ASP A 156 -1.79 5.93 13.91
CA ASP A 156 -1.32 7.29 13.65
C ASP A 156 -0.83 7.39 12.21
N THR A 157 0.42 7.02 11.94
CA THR A 157 1.04 7.07 10.61
C THR A 157 0.69 5.90 9.71
N MET A 158 0.29 4.75 10.27
CA MET A 158 -0.14 3.57 9.52
C MET A 158 -1.41 2.97 10.14
N PRO A 159 -2.17 2.13 9.42
CA PRO A 159 -3.37 1.49 9.96
C PRO A 159 -3.09 0.66 11.20
N THR A 160 -4.04 0.63 12.12
CA THR A 160 -4.03 -0.33 13.24
C THR A 160 -4.18 -1.75 12.69
N TYR A 161 -3.33 -2.68 13.15
CA TYR A 161 -3.32 -4.07 12.69
C TYR A 161 -4.13 -5.00 13.59
N TYR A 162 -5.09 -5.71 13.01
CA TYR A 162 -5.98 -6.65 13.70
C TYR A 162 -5.61 -8.13 13.44
N GLY A 163 -4.45 -8.35 12.81
CA GLY A 163 -3.85 -9.67 12.65
C GLY A 163 -3.97 -10.25 11.24
N SER A 164 -3.21 -11.32 11.04
CA SER A 164 -3.23 -12.16 9.85
C SER A 164 -4.12 -13.37 10.05
N TRP A 165 -4.78 -13.77 8.98
CA TRP A 165 -5.81 -14.79 8.96
C TRP A 165 -5.70 -15.65 7.72
N THR A 166 -6.25 -16.85 7.81
CA THR A 166 -6.42 -17.74 6.67
C THR A 166 -7.80 -18.40 6.73
N PHE A 167 -8.36 -18.66 5.57
CA PHE A 167 -9.69 -19.25 5.42
C PHE A 167 -9.78 -20.02 4.11
N GLU A 168 -10.81 -20.85 4.01
CA GLU A 168 -11.04 -21.71 2.85
C GLU A 168 -12.07 -21.05 1.92
N VAL A 169 -11.76 -21.03 0.63
CA VAL A 169 -12.62 -20.48 -0.43
C VAL A 169 -12.98 -21.59 -1.39
N GLY A 170 -14.28 -21.81 -1.58
CA GLY A 170 -14.83 -22.73 -2.55
C GLY A 170 -14.93 -22.09 -3.94
N THR A 171 -14.62 -22.86 -4.98
CA THR A 171 -14.78 -22.47 -6.38
C THR A 171 -15.34 -23.62 -7.18
N VAL A 172 -16.24 -23.32 -8.11
CA VAL A 172 -16.75 -24.29 -9.08
C VAL A 172 -16.10 -24.02 -10.43
N VAL A 173 -15.39 -25.01 -10.97
CA VAL A 173 -14.83 -24.97 -12.33
C VAL A 173 -15.38 -26.16 -13.10
N GLU A 174 -16.02 -25.90 -14.24
CA GLU A 174 -16.64 -26.94 -15.08
C GLU A 174 -17.61 -27.87 -14.31
N GLY A 175 -18.32 -27.32 -13.32
CA GLY A 175 -19.25 -28.07 -12.47
C GLY A 175 -18.61 -28.90 -11.35
N GLN A 176 -17.28 -28.88 -11.22
CA GLN A 176 -16.54 -29.51 -10.14
C GLN A 176 -16.21 -28.51 -9.03
N GLU A 177 -16.51 -28.87 -7.78
CA GLU A 177 -16.16 -28.09 -6.60
C GLU A 177 -14.69 -28.31 -6.20
N TYR A 178 -14.00 -27.21 -5.94
CA TYR A 178 -12.65 -27.14 -5.42
C TYR A 178 -12.61 -26.20 -4.21
N THR A 179 -11.69 -26.44 -3.30
CA THR A 179 -11.44 -25.56 -2.15
C THR A 179 -9.97 -25.23 -2.10
N ARG A 180 -9.64 -23.96 -1.84
CA ARG A 180 -8.27 -23.49 -1.64
C ARG A 180 -8.16 -22.68 -0.36
N GLU A 181 -6.98 -22.68 0.24
CA GLU A 181 -6.67 -21.77 1.35
C GLU A 181 -6.25 -20.41 0.81
N VAL A 182 -6.79 -19.35 1.41
CA VAL A 182 -6.50 -17.96 1.08
C VAL A 182 -5.98 -17.25 2.32
N ARG A 183 -5.09 -16.27 2.12
CA ARG A 183 -4.50 -15.45 3.18
C ARG A 183 -5.15 -14.07 3.22
N MET A 184 -5.24 -13.49 4.40
CA MET A 184 -5.81 -12.17 4.61
C MET A 184 -5.15 -11.46 5.78
N ILE A 185 -5.10 -10.14 5.72
CA ILE A 185 -4.88 -9.28 6.89
C ILE A 185 -6.13 -8.48 7.18
N LEU A 186 -6.37 -8.21 8.46
CA LEU A 186 -7.39 -7.26 8.91
C LEU A 186 -6.69 -6.02 9.45
N VAL A 187 -7.09 -4.86 8.95
CA VAL A 187 -6.55 -3.55 9.34
C VAL A 187 -7.67 -2.55 9.60
N GLU A 188 -7.33 -1.44 10.24
CA GLU A 188 -8.21 -0.28 10.43
C GLU A 188 -8.82 0.20 9.11
N ASN A 189 -10.12 0.50 9.11
CA ASN A 189 -10.75 1.21 8.00
C ASN A 189 -10.42 2.70 8.08
N ILE A 190 -9.60 3.17 7.14
CA ILE A 190 -9.21 4.57 7.06
C ILE A 190 -10.26 5.36 6.31
N VAL A 191 -11.06 6.13 7.05
CA VAL A 191 -12.07 7.04 6.47
C VAL A 191 -11.39 8.36 6.09
N GLY A 192 -10.88 8.41 4.87
CA GLY A 192 -10.22 9.59 4.30
C GLY A 192 -10.26 9.56 2.77
N THR A 193 -9.46 10.42 2.14
CA THR A 193 -9.31 10.46 0.68
C THR A 193 -7.92 9.98 0.31
N CYS A 194 -7.82 9.08 -0.67
CA CYS A 194 -6.52 8.70 -1.22
C CYS A 194 -5.90 9.91 -1.90
N MET A 195 -4.61 10.17 -1.67
CA MET A 195 -3.95 11.38 -2.15
C MET A 195 -3.96 11.48 -3.68
N VAL A 196 -3.91 10.35 -4.38
CA VAL A 196 -4.03 10.31 -5.86
C VAL A 196 -5.40 10.81 -6.37
N ASP A 197 -6.45 10.72 -5.56
CA ASP A 197 -7.81 11.14 -5.92
C ASP A 197 -8.11 12.59 -5.53
N ILE A 198 -7.15 13.28 -4.91
CA ILE A 198 -7.31 14.68 -4.53
C ILE A 198 -7.03 15.57 -5.73
N ASP A 199 -8.02 16.38 -6.10
CA ASP A 199 -7.83 17.45 -7.09
C ASP A 199 -6.99 18.58 -6.47
N THR A 200 -5.71 18.62 -6.83
CA THR A 200 -4.75 19.61 -6.34
C THR A 200 -5.11 21.03 -6.76
N TYR A 201 -5.86 21.24 -7.84
CA TYR A 201 -6.31 22.56 -8.27
C TYR A 201 -7.39 23.15 -7.37
N CYS A 202 -8.04 22.30 -6.58
CA CYS A 202 -9.02 22.71 -5.58
C CYS A 202 -8.40 23.04 -4.22
N LEU A 203 -7.07 22.85 -4.07
CA LEU A 203 -6.34 23.12 -2.84
C LEU A 203 -5.62 24.48 -2.91
N THR A 204 -5.51 25.14 -1.76
CA THR A 204 -4.61 26.29 -1.59
C THR A 204 -3.15 25.82 -1.46
N ASP A 205 -2.19 26.70 -1.74
CA ASP A 205 -0.77 26.39 -1.54
C ASP A 205 -0.47 26.00 -0.08
N GLU A 206 -1.14 26.67 0.89
CA GLU A 206 -1.01 26.36 2.32
C GLU A 206 -1.51 24.93 2.65
N GLN A 207 -2.58 24.48 2.00
CA GLN A 207 -3.09 23.11 2.17
C GLN A 207 -2.14 22.07 1.59
N LYS A 208 -1.65 22.31 0.36
CA LYS A 208 -0.66 21.44 -0.28
C LYS A 208 0.60 21.34 0.58
N GLU A 209 1.09 22.48 1.08
CA GLU A 209 2.24 22.55 1.97
C GLU A 209 2.01 21.79 3.28
N ASN A 210 0.86 21.95 3.94
CA ASN A 210 0.57 21.23 5.18
C ASN A 210 0.48 19.70 4.98
N ILE A 211 -0.15 19.26 3.89
CA ILE A 211 -0.24 17.84 3.52
C ILE A 211 1.16 17.28 3.25
N LEU A 212 1.94 17.92 2.38
CA LEU A 212 3.31 17.48 2.08
C LEU A 212 4.18 17.47 3.33
N HIS A 213 4.15 18.54 4.13
CA HIS A 213 4.88 18.60 5.40
C HIS A 213 4.63 17.35 6.25
N LYS A 214 3.36 16.98 6.47
CA LYS A 214 2.99 15.79 7.27
C LYS A 214 3.35 14.47 6.62
N ILE A 215 3.29 14.36 5.28
CA ILE A 215 3.73 13.17 4.54
C ILE A 215 5.24 12.93 4.76
N LEU A 216 6.04 13.98 4.73
CA LEU A 216 7.49 13.86 4.92
C LEU A 216 7.85 13.51 6.36
N GLU A 217 7.13 14.06 7.34
CA GLU A 217 7.28 13.63 8.73
C GLU A 217 6.90 12.15 8.90
N ALA A 218 5.79 11.72 8.31
CA ALA A 218 5.30 10.35 8.35
C ALA A 218 6.29 9.32 7.73
N GLU A 219 6.89 9.64 6.58
CA GLU A 219 7.89 8.76 5.95
C GLU A 219 9.11 8.55 6.87
N ILE A 220 9.56 9.63 7.52
CA ILE A 220 10.70 9.55 8.43
C ILE A 220 10.35 8.76 9.69
N ASP A 221 9.15 8.94 10.24
CA ASP A 221 8.69 8.22 11.43
C ASP A 221 8.61 6.71 11.17
N LEU A 222 8.19 6.27 9.98
CA LEU A 222 8.30 4.87 9.56
C LEU A 222 9.76 4.37 9.59
N ARG A 223 10.69 5.14 9.03
CA ARG A 223 12.11 4.75 8.96
C ARG A 223 12.77 4.70 10.33
N ILE A 224 12.45 5.64 11.22
CA ILE A 224 12.90 5.64 12.62
C ILE A 224 12.38 4.39 13.33
N ALA A 225 11.12 4.03 13.11
CA ALA A 225 10.53 2.79 13.61
C ALA A 225 11.15 1.52 13.00
N GLY A 226 12.00 1.66 11.97
CA GLY A 226 12.72 0.56 11.34
C GLY A 226 11.98 -0.05 10.16
N LEU A 227 11.06 0.69 9.51
CA LEU A 227 10.31 0.26 8.35
C LEU A 227 10.59 1.17 7.14
N HIS A 228 10.80 0.57 5.97
CA HIS A 228 10.93 1.29 4.71
C HIS A 228 9.85 0.82 3.75
N HIS A 229 9.05 1.74 3.21
CA HIS A 229 7.86 1.41 2.42
C HIS A 229 8.17 0.81 1.04
N PHE A 230 9.21 1.33 0.36
CA PHE A 230 9.62 1.00 -1.01
C PHE A 230 8.61 1.26 -2.14
N ASP A 231 7.34 1.53 -1.82
CA ASP A 231 6.34 2.00 -2.77
C ASP A 231 5.64 3.29 -2.28
N PHE A 232 6.42 4.33 -1.98
CA PHE A 232 5.93 5.53 -1.31
C PHE A 232 5.37 6.54 -2.32
N GLU A 233 4.13 6.29 -2.75
CA GLU A 233 3.45 6.97 -3.86
C GLU A 233 2.10 7.54 -3.41
N PRO A 234 1.53 8.57 -4.07
CA PRO A 234 0.24 9.17 -3.68
C PRO A 234 -0.91 8.17 -3.54
N ARG A 235 -0.93 7.10 -4.34
CA ARG A 235 -1.97 6.04 -4.25
C ARG A 235 -1.93 5.23 -2.94
N ASN A 236 -0.82 5.29 -2.21
CA ASN A 236 -0.57 4.57 -0.96
C ASN A 236 -0.63 5.51 0.26
N ILE A 237 -1.18 6.71 0.09
CA ILE A 237 -1.28 7.74 1.13
C ILE A 237 -2.74 8.16 1.28
N MET A 238 -3.30 7.95 2.47
CA MET A 238 -4.62 8.44 2.83
C MET A 238 -4.50 9.74 3.61
N VAL A 239 -5.26 10.75 3.19
CA VAL A 239 -5.36 12.06 3.84
C VAL A 239 -6.67 12.11 4.63
N ILE A 240 -6.58 12.26 5.95
CA ILE A 240 -7.72 12.25 6.87
C ILE A 240 -7.87 13.63 7.51
N PRO A 241 -8.91 14.39 7.15
CA PRO A 241 -9.06 15.78 7.60
C PRO A 241 -9.29 15.91 9.11
N SER A 242 -8.92 17.06 9.66
CA SER A 242 -8.94 17.35 11.12
C SER A 242 -10.33 17.29 11.76
N SER A 243 -11.38 17.31 10.95
CA SER A 243 -12.77 17.20 11.38
C SER A 243 -13.48 16.23 10.43
N GLN A 244 -13.80 15.04 10.93
CA GLN A 244 -14.79 14.18 10.30
C GLN A 244 -16.16 14.86 10.46
N PHE A 245 -16.44 15.90 9.67
CA PHE A 245 -17.81 16.34 9.52
C PHE A 245 -18.54 15.22 8.77
N GLU A 246 -19.51 14.62 9.47
CA GLU A 246 -20.56 13.83 8.84
C GLU A 246 -20.97 14.54 7.55
N LEU A 247 -20.96 13.80 6.43
CA LEU A 247 -21.60 14.19 5.18
C LEU A 247 -23.12 14.24 5.43
N ALA A 248 -23.57 15.08 6.35
CA ALA A 248 -24.96 15.44 6.51
C ALA A 248 -25.29 16.36 5.35
N GLU A 249 -26.19 15.90 4.49
CA GLU A 249 -26.72 16.63 3.35
C GLU A 249 -27.04 18.09 3.72
N GLY A 250 -26.34 19.05 3.11
CA GLY A 250 -26.86 20.40 2.95
C GLY A 250 -26.28 21.55 3.80
N SER A 251 -25.08 21.47 4.37
CA SER A 251 -24.45 22.67 4.99
C SER A 251 -23.22 23.18 4.24
N LEU A 252 -23.30 24.45 3.80
CA LEU A 252 -22.20 25.23 3.24
C LEU A 252 -21.09 25.48 4.28
N TYR A 253 -19.84 25.23 3.86
CA TYR A 253 -18.49 25.67 4.29
C TYR A 253 -18.31 26.47 5.60
N HIS A 254 -17.23 26.20 6.37
CA HIS A 254 -16.32 27.25 6.95
C HIS A 254 -15.05 26.74 7.71
N SER A 255 -14.64 25.48 7.61
CA SER A 255 -13.27 25.06 7.95
C SER A 255 -12.70 24.20 6.83
N THR A 256 -11.57 24.63 6.28
CA THR A 256 -10.77 23.93 5.28
C THR A 256 -10.26 22.61 5.89
N PRO A 257 -10.73 21.45 5.42
CA PRO A 257 -10.49 20.17 6.09
C PRO A 257 -9.00 19.79 6.23
N PHE A 258 -8.14 20.42 5.43
CA PHE A 258 -6.73 20.08 5.27
C PHE A 258 -5.74 21.07 5.91
N GLU A 259 -6.20 22.16 6.54
CA GLU A 259 -5.30 23.16 7.17
C GLU A 259 -5.10 22.91 8.67
N GLY A 260 -5.95 22.09 9.29
CA GLY A 260 -5.91 21.86 10.72
C GLY A 260 -4.66 21.06 11.16
N PRO A 261 -4.16 21.32 12.38
CA PRO A 261 -3.04 20.58 12.94
C PRO A 261 -3.33 19.10 13.15
N GLU A 262 -4.61 18.74 13.34
CA GLU A 262 -5.10 17.37 13.53
C GLU A 262 -5.24 16.59 12.22
N LEU A 263 -4.84 17.16 11.07
CA LEU A 263 -4.79 16.44 9.80
C LEU A 263 -3.90 15.21 9.98
N ARG A 264 -4.45 14.02 9.74
CA ARG A 264 -3.71 12.76 9.84
C ARG A 264 -3.34 12.29 8.45
N ILE A 265 -2.10 11.82 8.31
CA ILE A 265 -1.60 11.11 7.14
C ILE A 265 -1.45 9.65 7.51
N CYS A 266 -2.06 8.76 6.74
CA CYS A 266 -1.98 7.33 6.96
C CYS A 266 -1.42 6.63 5.72
N ILE A 267 -0.27 6.00 5.87
CA ILE A 267 0.45 5.29 4.82
C ILE A 267 -0.08 3.84 4.80
N ILE A 268 -0.48 3.37 3.63
CA ILE A 268 -1.12 2.06 3.40
C ILE A 268 -0.35 1.25 2.36
N ASP A 269 -0.71 -0.03 2.21
CA ASP A 269 -0.11 -0.95 1.23
C ASP A 269 1.39 -1.23 1.42
N PHE A 270 1.71 -2.02 2.45
CA PHE A 270 3.09 -2.37 2.77
C PHE A 270 3.57 -3.65 2.07
N ALA A 271 2.96 -4.05 0.95
CA ALA A 271 3.33 -5.28 0.23
C ALA A 271 4.77 -5.28 -0.31
N MET A 272 5.35 -4.10 -0.51
CA MET A 272 6.75 -3.92 -0.93
C MET A 272 7.69 -3.52 0.22
N ALA A 273 7.19 -3.41 1.44
CA ALA A 273 7.96 -2.84 2.54
C ALA A 273 9.13 -3.74 2.98
N THR A 274 10.09 -3.17 3.69
CA THR A 274 11.21 -3.90 4.27
C THR A 274 11.48 -3.44 5.69
N ILE A 275 11.67 -4.40 6.58
CA ILE A 275 12.12 -4.16 7.95
C ILE A 275 13.64 -3.92 7.93
N LEU A 276 14.05 -2.75 8.40
CA LEU A 276 15.44 -2.33 8.45
C LEU A 276 16.19 -3.08 9.56
N LYS A 277 17.34 -3.68 9.21
CA LYS A 277 18.22 -4.37 10.18
C LYS A 277 18.77 -3.43 11.28
N LYS A 278 18.81 -2.13 11.01
CA LYS A 278 19.22 -1.08 11.95
C LYS A 278 18.21 0.06 11.84
N SER A 279 17.64 0.47 12.96
CA SER A 279 16.80 1.66 13.00
C SER A 279 17.61 2.87 12.57
N VAL A 280 16.94 3.80 11.88
CA VAL A 280 17.54 5.11 11.62
C VAL A 280 17.70 5.81 12.98
N PRO A 281 18.88 6.36 13.30
CA PRO A 281 19.07 7.07 14.58
C PRO A 281 18.10 8.25 14.72
N GLU A 282 17.54 8.48 15.91
CA GLU A 282 16.62 9.60 16.19
C GLU A 282 17.18 10.96 15.75
N LYS A 283 18.50 11.16 15.85
CA LYS A 283 19.17 12.39 15.36
C LYS A 283 19.04 12.63 13.85
N ARG A 284 18.62 11.62 13.08
CA ARG A 284 18.33 11.69 11.64
C ARG A 284 16.83 11.78 11.34
N ARG A 285 16.01 12.12 12.35
CA ARG A 285 14.57 12.35 12.18
C ARG A 285 14.24 13.62 11.37
N ASN A 286 15.23 14.48 11.11
CA ASN A 286 15.05 15.63 10.22
C ASN A 286 14.84 15.17 8.75
N PRO A 287 13.71 15.50 8.09
CA PRO A 287 13.43 15.09 6.71
C PRO A 287 14.52 15.45 5.68
N LEU A 288 15.30 16.50 5.93
CA LEU A 288 16.40 16.92 5.06
C LEU A 288 17.48 15.85 4.88
N PHE A 289 17.60 14.87 5.79
CA PHE A 289 18.59 13.78 5.64
C PHE A 289 18.22 12.75 4.58
N ARG A 290 16.96 12.72 4.12
CA ARG A 290 16.45 11.62 3.29
C ARG A 290 15.67 12.03 2.07
N TRP A 291 15.19 13.26 1.98
CA TRP A 291 14.52 13.74 0.78
C TRP A 291 15.37 13.46 -0.47
N ALA A 292 14.90 12.52 -1.29
CA ALA A 292 15.68 11.93 -2.38
C ALA A 292 15.21 12.39 -3.77
N GLY A 293 14.17 13.21 -3.85
CA GLY A 293 13.67 13.75 -5.10
C GLY A 293 12.31 14.42 -4.93
N TYR A 294 12.09 15.51 -5.66
CA TYR A 294 10.82 16.23 -5.74
C TYR A 294 9.91 15.68 -6.84
N GLN A 295 10.48 14.89 -7.76
CA GLN A 295 9.86 14.51 -9.02
C GLN A 295 8.49 13.80 -8.88
N PRO A 296 8.30 12.79 -8.02
CA PRO A 296 6.98 12.17 -7.86
C PRO A 296 5.91 13.16 -7.36
N TRP A 297 6.32 14.18 -6.61
CA TRP A 297 5.43 15.17 -6.03
C TRP A 297 5.12 16.31 -7.00
N SER A 298 6.11 16.77 -7.76
CA SER A 298 5.92 17.80 -8.78
C SER A 298 5.15 17.28 -10.00
N GLU A 299 5.38 16.03 -10.42
CA GLU A 299 4.63 15.41 -11.53
C GLU A 299 3.13 15.27 -11.22
N ASN A 300 2.78 15.24 -9.93
CA ASN A 300 1.41 15.18 -9.44
C ASN A 300 0.90 16.54 -8.89
N ASP A 301 1.54 17.66 -9.25
CA ASP A 301 1.12 19.03 -8.87
C ASP A 301 1.04 19.31 -7.35
N TRP A 302 1.79 18.56 -6.55
CA TRP A 302 1.86 18.78 -5.09
C TRP A 302 2.88 19.85 -4.70
N CYS A 303 3.93 20.02 -5.50
CA CYS A 303 4.93 21.07 -5.33
C CYS A 303 5.42 21.61 -6.68
N SER A 304 6.22 22.68 -6.63
CA SER A 304 6.88 23.24 -7.82
C SER A 304 7.71 22.18 -8.57
N ASP A 305 7.80 22.30 -9.89
CA ASP A 305 8.69 21.53 -10.74
C ASP A 305 10.13 22.08 -10.79
N ASP A 306 10.35 23.24 -10.15
CA ASP A 306 11.66 23.82 -9.91
C ASP A 306 12.34 23.18 -8.69
N GLU A 307 13.39 22.39 -8.94
CA GLU A 307 14.19 21.73 -7.91
C GLU A 307 14.77 22.71 -6.86
N GLU A 308 15.18 23.91 -7.28
CA GLU A 308 15.76 24.90 -6.39
C GLU A 308 14.70 25.51 -5.48
N GLU A 309 13.51 25.79 -6.01
CA GLU A 309 12.37 26.27 -5.23
C GLU A 309 11.96 25.26 -4.16
N VAL A 310 11.80 23.98 -4.54
CA VAL A 310 11.45 22.90 -3.60
C VAL A 310 12.53 22.72 -2.56
N ALA A 311 13.82 22.75 -2.95
CA ALA A 311 14.92 22.67 -2.00
C ALA A 311 14.90 23.83 -1.01
N ASN A 312 14.70 25.06 -1.47
CA ASN A 312 14.63 26.24 -0.61
C ASN A 312 13.45 26.18 0.36
N TRP A 313 12.28 25.74 -0.11
CA TRP A 313 11.11 25.47 0.72
C TRP A 313 11.41 24.44 1.82
N MET A 314 11.95 23.26 1.47
CA MET A 314 12.37 22.24 2.45
C MET A 314 13.33 22.81 3.51
N TRP A 315 14.35 23.54 3.08
CA TRP A 315 15.32 24.15 3.97
C TRP A 315 14.71 25.22 4.89
N SER A 316 13.69 25.94 4.40
CA SER A 316 12.95 26.92 5.22
C SER A 316 12.17 26.25 6.36
N LEU A 317 11.65 25.03 6.12
CA LEU A 317 10.88 24.28 7.10
C LEU A 317 11.75 23.58 8.13
N TRP A 318 12.78 22.84 7.71
CA TRP A 318 13.52 21.93 8.59
C TRP A 318 14.97 22.33 8.89
N GLY A 319 15.53 23.34 8.21
CA GLY A 319 16.95 23.69 8.32
C GLY A 319 17.38 24.09 9.73
N ASN A 320 16.59 24.95 10.37
CA ASN A 320 16.90 25.49 11.71
C ASN A 320 16.32 24.66 12.87
N GLY A 321 15.86 23.42 12.63
CA GLY A 321 15.23 22.57 13.66
C GLY A 321 13.69 22.58 13.69
N ALA A 322 13.07 23.23 12.70
CA ALA A 322 11.62 23.42 12.46
C ALA A 322 10.79 24.13 13.55
N LYS A 323 9.54 24.45 13.19
CA LYS A 323 8.49 24.90 14.13
C LYS A 323 8.40 23.85 15.24
N ALA A 324 8.75 24.24 16.48
CA ALA A 324 8.73 23.43 17.71
C ALA A 324 10.02 22.69 18.14
N GLU A 325 11.21 22.99 17.59
CA GLU A 325 12.49 22.38 18.02
C GLU A 325 12.51 20.84 17.93
N LYS A 326 11.59 20.26 17.15
CA LYS A 326 11.39 18.81 16.98
C LYS A 326 12.61 18.15 16.34
N TYR A 327 13.41 18.91 15.58
CA TYR A 327 14.53 18.39 14.82
C TYR A 327 15.86 19.00 15.23
N VAL A 328 16.91 18.19 15.13
CA VAL A 328 18.28 18.71 15.23
C VAL A 328 18.50 19.72 14.10
N PRO A 329 18.96 20.95 14.41
CA PRO A 329 19.33 21.93 13.40
C PRO A 329 20.46 21.40 12.50
N VAL A 330 20.36 21.66 11.21
CA VAL A 330 21.33 21.20 10.21
C VAL A 330 21.83 22.36 9.37
N THR A 331 23.00 22.20 8.77
CA THR A 331 23.60 23.20 7.87
C THR A 331 23.67 22.64 6.46
N ARG A 332 23.23 23.43 5.48
CA ARG A 332 23.26 23.06 4.05
C ARG A 332 24.70 22.92 3.56
N ASP A 333 25.04 21.82 2.89
CA ASP A 333 26.30 21.73 2.15
C ASP A 333 26.13 22.45 0.81
N MET A 334 26.67 23.68 0.74
CA MET A 334 26.61 24.52 -0.48
C MET A 334 27.41 23.93 -1.65
N ARG A 335 28.20 22.88 -1.43
CA ARG A 335 28.97 22.18 -2.47
C ARG A 335 28.25 20.93 -3.00
N ASP A 336 27.18 20.50 -2.33
CA ASP A 336 26.36 19.39 -2.79
C ASP A 336 25.28 19.93 -3.73
N ALA A 337 25.25 19.44 -4.96
CA ALA A 337 24.24 19.84 -5.95
C ALA A 337 22.80 19.57 -5.45
N ARG A 338 22.62 18.57 -4.59
CA ARG A 338 21.33 18.22 -3.97
C ARG A 338 21.11 18.90 -2.62
N SER A 339 22.02 19.81 -2.24
CA SER A 339 21.90 20.62 -1.03
C SER A 339 21.67 19.81 0.25
N ARG A 340 22.31 18.65 0.38
CA ARG A 340 22.12 17.78 1.54
C ARG A 340 22.69 18.41 2.82
N PRO A 341 22.17 18.04 4.00
CA PRO A 341 22.75 18.42 5.28
C PRO A 341 24.21 17.98 5.41
N LEU A 342 25.06 18.88 5.90
CA LEU A 342 26.36 18.53 6.46
C LEU A 342 26.11 17.62 7.67
N GLU A 343 26.61 16.39 7.65
CA GLU A 343 26.61 15.52 8.82
C GLU A 343 27.52 16.11 9.91
N ARG A 344 27.03 17.07 10.70
CA ARG A 344 27.65 17.38 11.98
C ARG A 344 27.22 16.32 12.98
N LEU A 345 27.93 15.20 12.98
CA LEU A 345 27.93 14.28 14.11
C LEU A 345 28.63 15.01 15.26
N GLN A 346 27.87 15.71 16.12
CA GLN A 346 28.30 15.99 17.48
C GLN A 346 27.96 14.80 18.37
#